data_AF-A0A7S2VCD3-F1
#
_entry.id   AF-A0A7S2VCD3-F1
#
_cell.length_a   1.000
_cell.length_b   1.000
_cell.length_c   1.000
_cell.angle_alpha   90.00
_cell.angle_beta   90.00
_cell.angle_gamma   90.00
#
_symmetry.space_group_name_H-M   'P 1'
#
loop_
_entity.id
_entity.type
_entity.pdbx_description
1 polymer ?
#
loop_
_entity_poly.entity_id
_entity_poly.type
_entity_poly.pdbx_seq_one_letter_code
_entity_poly.pdbx_strand_id
1 'polypeptide(L)'
;EEEEEEDEIDEEQLDEYREMVDNLGDFPDKVKISSLSMMAEDFSDSKQGAKMIYNIIRERLMNSSTREKQLLPLIYLLDSIVKNAKGHFIPIVEGDAHVWISHAWNQLRNAEPLKLKLQKVWKTWNDGKIFDAQQLKVMGQCFDAANKNNQTQSIPSTEVAGISRTVCVNTMRLKYNRAEHGFEKKK
;
A
#
# COMPACT_ATOMS: atom_id res chain seq x y z
N GLU A 1 -13.55 43.05 6.93
CA GLU A 1 -13.29 41.64 6.66
C GLU A 1 -12.06 41.64 5.79
N GLU A 2 -10.92 41.36 6.41
CA GLU A 2 -9.65 41.21 5.71
C GLU A 2 -9.75 39.85 5.02
N GLU A 3 -9.75 39.86 3.68
CA GLU A 3 -9.59 38.65 2.89
C GLU A 3 -8.20 38.10 3.25
N GLU A 4 -8.17 37.09 4.12
CA GLU A 4 -6.98 36.26 4.32
C GLU A 4 -6.63 35.73 2.93
N GLU A 5 -5.53 36.24 2.35
CA GLU A 5 -4.89 35.63 1.18
C GLU A 5 -4.60 34.18 1.57
N GLU A 6 -5.49 33.27 1.20
CA GLU A 6 -5.26 31.83 1.34
C GLU A 6 -3.89 31.56 0.70
N ASP A 7 -2.97 30.95 1.46
CA ASP A 7 -1.65 30.53 0.98
C ASP A 7 -1.83 29.59 -0.22
N GLU A 8 -1.96 30.18 -1.41
CA GLU A 8 -2.14 29.49 -2.67
C GLU A 8 -0.76 28.99 -3.07
N ILE A 9 -0.63 27.66 -3.13
CA ILE A 9 0.62 27.03 -3.56
C ILE A 9 0.97 27.55 -4.96
N ASP A 10 2.17 28.11 -5.10
CA ASP A 10 2.62 28.62 -6.38
C ASP A 10 3.11 27.48 -7.31
N GLU A 11 3.33 27.82 -8.58
CA GLU A 11 3.74 26.84 -9.60
C GLU A 11 5.16 26.29 -9.33
N GLU A 12 6.05 27.09 -8.74
CA GLU A 12 7.43 26.69 -8.43
C GLU A 12 7.44 25.64 -7.30
N GLN A 13 6.68 25.88 -6.23
CA GLN A 13 6.51 24.94 -5.13
C GLN A 13 5.87 23.63 -5.59
N LEU A 14 4.88 23.70 -6.49
CA LEU A 14 4.26 22.49 -7.06
C LEU A 14 5.23 21.68 -7.91
N ASP A 15 6.05 22.34 -8.72
CA ASP A 15 7.03 21.67 -9.56
C ASP A 15 8.16 21.07 -8.71
N GLU A 16 8.61 21.76 -7.66
CA GLU A 16 9.57 21.22 -6.69
C GLU A 16 9.00 19.96 -6.01
N TYR A 17 7.74 20.04 -5.57
CA TYR A 17 7.05 18.90 -4.97
C TYR A 17 6.96 17.72 -5.94
N ARG A 18 6.59 17.98 -7.19
CA ARG A 18 6.49 16.98 -8.26
C ARG A 18 7.84 16.31 -8.53
N GLU A 19 8.92 17.07 -8.61
CA GLU A 19 10.27 16.53 -8.79
C GLU A 19 10.68 15.62 -7.63
N MET A 20 10.39 16.04 -6.39
CA MET A 20 10.70 15.23 -5.21
C MET A 20 9.89 13.93 -5.16
N VAL A 21 8.62 13.96 -5.55
CA VAL A 21 7.78 12.75 -5.69
C VAL A 21 8.37 11.79 -6.73
N ASP A 22 8.83 12.30 -7.87
CA ASP A 22 9.47 11.50 -8.92
C ASP A 22 10.76 10.84 -8.45
N ASN A 23 11.47 11.53 -7.54
CA ASN A 23 12.72 11.09 -6.96
C ASN A 23 12.58 10.17 -5.72
N LEU A 24 11.36 9.71 -5.37
CA LEU A 24 11.15 8.75 -4.28
C LEU A 24 11.82 7.39 -4.54
N GLY A 25 11.95 6.99 -5.81
CA GLY A 25 12.62 5.75 -6.21
C GLY A 25 11.84 4.48 -5.85
N ASP A 26 12.55 3.36 -5.69
CA ASP A 26 11.98 2.01 -5.54
C ASP A 26 11.86 1.56 -4.07
N PHE A 27 12.41 2.35 -3.14
CA PHE A 27 12.47 2.02 -1.72
C PHE A 27 11.89 3.17 -0.91
N PRO A 28 11.11 2.88 0.14
CA PRO A 28 10.51 3.92 0.97
C PRO A 28 11.59 4.60 1.81
N ASP A 29 12.09 5.73 1.31
CA ASP A 29 13.02 6.59 2.01
C ASP A 29 12.26 7.43 3.04
N LYS A 30 12.50 7.16 4.32
CA LYS A 30 11.83 7.84 5.43
C LYS A 30 12.11 9.35 5.43
N VAL A 31 13.31 9.78 5.06
CA VAL A 31 13.68 11.20 5.06
C VAL A 31 12.90 11.92 3.97
N LYS A 32 12.91 11.39 2.73
CA LYS A 32 12.15 11.97 1.62
C LYS A 32 10.65 12.02 1.89
N ILE A 33 10.08 10.92 2.41
CA ILE A 33 8.67 10.87 2.78
C ILE A 33 8.34 11.90 3.86
N SER A 34 9.19 12.05 4.87
CA SER A 34 8.99 13.05 5.93
C SER A 34 9.07 14.47 5.36
N SER A 35 10.04 14.76 4.51
CA SER A 35 10.18 16.07 3.85
C SER A 35 8.94 16.40 3.03
N LEU A 36 8.52 15.50 2.13
CA LEU A 36 7.29 15.67 1.33
C LEU A 36 6.03 15.78 2.19
N SER A 37 5.98 15.10 3.34
CA SER A 37 4.85 15.21 4.27
C SER A 37 4.82 16.54 5.00
N MET A 38 5.98 17.12 5.34
CA MET A 38 6.07 18.46 5.96
C MET A 38 5.68 19.54 4.95
N MET A 39 6.19 19.48 3.72
CA MET A 39 5.74 20.41 2.66
C MET A 39 4.24 20.31 2.40
N ALA A 40 3.66 19.10 2.48
CA ALA A 40 2.21 18.96 2.33
C ALA A 40 1.43 19.54 3.51
N GLU A 41 2.00 19.52 4.71
CA GLU A 41 1.37 20.07 5.93
C GLU A 41 1.14 21.57 5.81
N ASP A 42 2.08 22.30 5.19
CA ASP A 42 1.99 23.75 4.96
C ASP A 42 0.74 24.15 4.15
N PHE A 43 0.21 23.24 3.31
CA PHE A 43 -0.98 23.47 2.48
C PHE A 43 -2.19 22.65 2.92
N SER A 44 -2.16 22.06 4.12
CA SER A 44 -3.23 21.17 4.60
C SER A 44 -4.55 21.91 4.88
N ASP A 45 -4.46 23.20 5.21
CA ASP A 45 -5.61 24.10 5.44
C ASP A 45 -6.11 24.78 4.15
N SER A 46 -5.33 24.76 3.07
CA SER A 46 -5.76 25.19 1.74
C SER A 46 -6.40 24.04 0.96
N LYS A 47 -7.71 24.13 0.71
CA LYS A 47 -8.42 23.10 -0.08
C LYS A 47 -7.84 22.94 -1.48
N GLN A 48 -7.44 24.04 -2.12
CA GLN A 48 -6.84 24.01 -3.45
C GLN A 48 -5.43 23.42 -3.40
N GLY A 49 -4.58 23.89 -2.48
CA GLY A 49 -3.21 23.39 -2.31
C GLY A 49 -3.17 21.89 -2.00
N ALA A 50 -3.95 21.44 -1.02
CA ALA A 50 -4.09 20.02 -0.69
C ALA A 50 -4.54 19.18 -1.89
N LYS A 51 -5.47 19.69 -2.70
CA LYS A 51 -5.94 19.00 -3.91
C LYS A 51 -4.85 18.92 -4.98
N MET A 52 -4.08 19.97 -5.20
CA MET A 52 -2.99 19.97 -6.20
C MET A 52 -1.88 18.99 -5.81
N ILE A 53 -1.43 19.02 -4.55
CA ILE A 53 -0.46 18.06 -4.00
C ILE A 53 -0.98 16.62 -4.13
N TYR A 54 -2.23 16.39 -3.72
CA TYR A 54 -2.83 15.07 -3.82
C TYR A 54 -2.87 14.57 -5.28
N ASN A 55 -3.23 15.43 -6.23
CA ASN A 55 -3.30 15.06 -7.65
C ASN A 55 -1.94 14.62 -8.18
N ILE A 56 -0.83 15.27 -7.80
CA ILE A 56 0.52 14.85 -8.20
C ILE A 56 0.79 13.41 -7.76
N ILE A 57 0.50 13.07 -6.50
CA ILE A 57 0.71 11.71 -5.97
C ILE A 57 -0.22 10.72 -6.67
N ARG A 58 -1.49 11.10 -6.84
CA ARG A 58 -2.54 10.28 -7.45
C ARG A 58 -2.21 9.93 -8.90
N GLU A 59 -1.72 10.90 -9.68
CA GLU A 59 -1.28 10.68 -11.06
C GLU A 59 -0.22 9.58 -11.14
N ARG A 60 0.74 9.57 -10.20
CA ARG A 60 1.78 8.53 -10.13
C ARG A 60 1.24 7.18 -9.66
N LEU A 61 0.31 7.16 -8.71
CA LEU A 61 -0.35 5.93 -8.27
C LEU A 61 -1.21 5.28 -9.36
N MET A 62 -1.86 6.09 -10.19
CA MET A 62 -2.78 5.63 -11.25
C MET A 62 -2.08 5.38 -12.59
N ASN A 63 -0.81 5.76 -12.72
CA ASN A 63 -0.04 5.51 -13.94
C ASN A 63 0.31 4.02 -14.04
N SER A 64 -0.19 3.37 -15.10
CA SER A 64 0.10 1.96 -15.41
C SER A 64 1.57 1.65 -15.71
N SER A 65 2.37 2.67 -16.00
CA SER A 65 3.82 2.54 -16.22
C SER A 65 4.63 2.64 -14.91
N THR A 66 3.99 2.99 -13.79
CA THR A 66 4.65 3.02 -12.48
C THR A 66 5.06 1.60 -12.10
N ARG A 67 6.34 1.41 -11.75
CA ARG A 67 6.84 0.08 -11.40
C ARG A 67 6.25 -0.36 -10.06
N GLU A 68 6.01 -1.66 -9.90
CA GLU A 68 5.43 -2.23 -8.67
C GLU A 68 6.16 -1.76 -7.40
N LYS A 69 7.50 -1.63 -7.45
CA LYS A 69 8.33 -1.17 -6.33
C LYS A 69 8.17 0.31 -6.01
N GLN A 70 7.84 1.15 -7.00
CA GLN A 70 7.64 2.60 -6.85
C GLN A 70 6.27 2.92 -6.24
N LEU A 71 5.29 2.02 -6.33
CA LEU A 71 3.98 2.20 -5.71
C LEU A 71 4.08 2.31 -4.18
N LEU A 72 4.95 1.52 -3.56
CA LEU A 72 5.02 1.45 -2.10
C LEU A 72 5.49 2.78 -1.46
N PRO A 73 6.57 3.44 -1.93
CA PRO A 73 6.93 4.78 -1.48
C PRO A 73 5.79 5.79 -1.60
N LEU A 74 5.04 5.78 -2.71
CA LEU A 74 3.90 6.68 -2.93
C LEU A 74 2.76 6.41 -1.94
N ILE A 75 2.45 5.13 -1.69
CA ILE A 75 1.44 4.72 -0.69
C ILE A 75 1.86 5.19 0.71
N TYR A 76 3.14 5.06 1.07
CA TYR A 76 3.65 5.50 2.37
C TYR A 76 3.73 7.02 2.50
N LEU A 77 3.99 7.73 1.41
CA LEU A 77 3.86 9.18 1.39
C LEU A 77 2.42 9.60 1.70
N LEU A 78 1.44 9.03 1.01
CA LEU A 78 0.04 9.35 1.25
C LEU A 78 -0.41 8.97 2.67
N ASP A 79 0.05 7.82 3.18
CA ASP A 79 -0.14 7.42 4.58
C ASP A 79 0.43 8.45 5.58
N SER A 80 1.63 8.98 5.30
CA SER A 80 2.26 10.02 6.13
C SER A 80 1.46 11.32 6.12
N ILE A 81 1.04 11.79 4.95
CA ILE A 81 0.24 13.02 4.79
C ILE A 81 -1.08 12.89 5.56
N VAL A 82 -1.80 11.78 5.36
CA VAL A 82 -3.08 11.53 6.02
C VAL A 82 -2.94 11.45 7.55
N LYS A 83 -1.81 10.94 8.07
CA LYS A 83 -1.58 10.82 9.52
C LYS A 83 -1.08 12.10 10.17
N ASN A 84 -0.21 12.84 9.48
CA ASN A 84 0.53 13.96 10.05
C ASN A 84 -0.07 15.30 9.61
N ALA A 85 -0.14 15.57 8.30
CA ALA A 85 -0.66 16.83 7.75
C ALA A 85 -2.18 16.97 7.94
N LYS A 86 -2.96 15.90 7.71
CA LYS A 86 -4.42 15.89 7.87
C LYS A 86 -5.12 17.01 7.08
N GLY A 87 -5.96 17.83 7.72
CA GLY A 87 -6.71 18.91 7.07
C GLY A 87 -7.57 18.43 5.90
N HIS A 88 -7.52 19.19 4.80
CA HIS A 88 -8.27 18.89 3.57
C HIS A 88 -7.83 17.61 2.86
N PHE A 89 -6.68 17.02 3.20
CA PHE A 89 -6.28 15.73 2.63
C PHE A 89 -7.22 14.60 3.04
N ILE A 90 -7.79 14.63 4.26
CA ILE A 90 -8.69 13.56 4.75
C ILE A 90 -9.88 13.36 3.81
N PRO A 91 -10.77 14.36 3.58
CA PRO A 91 -11.93 14.17 2.71
C PRO A 91 -11.55 13.92 1.25
N ILE A 92 -10.43 14.46 0.76
CA ILE A 92 -9.95 14.23 -0.61
C ILE A 92 -9.56 12.75 -0.79
N VAL A 93 -8.72 12.23 0.11
CA VAL A 93 -8.27 10.84 0.07
C VAL A 93 -9.44 9.90 0.33
N GLU A 94 -10.31 10.21 1.28
CA GLU A 94 -11.48 9.37 1.60
C GLU A 94 -12.37 9.14 0.37
N GLY A 95 -12.63 10.18 -0.42
CA GLY A 95 -13.48 10.10 -1.60
C GLY A 95 -12.91 9.27 -2.76
N ASP A 96 -11.58 9.22 -2.90
CA ASP A 96 -10.92 8.58 -4.06
C ASP A 96 -10.13 7.31 -3.71
N ALA A 97 -9.86 7.03 -2.43
CA ALA A 97 -8.98 5.92 -2.03
C ALA A 97 -9.41 4.55 -2.53
N HIS A 98 -10.72 4.29 -2.62
CA HIS A 98 -11.22 3.04 -3.17
C HIS A 98 -10.78 2.81 -4.63
N VAL A 99 -10.62 3.87 -5.42
CA VAL A 99 -10.20 3.82 -6.83
C VAL A 99 -8.73 3.42 -6.91
N TRP A 100 -7.83 4.19 -6.29
CA TRP A 100 -6.39 3.95 -6.42
C TRP A 100 -5.92 2.73 -5.63
N ILE A 101 -6.55 2.37 -4.49
CA ILE A 101 -6.21 1.14 -3.76
C ILE A 101 -6.52 -0.08 -4.63
N SER A 102 -7.70 -0.12 -5.25
CA SER A 102 -8.08 -1.21 -6.15
C SER A 102 -7.15 -1.29 -7.37
N HIS A 103 -6.77 -0.13 -7.91
CA HIS A 103 -5.81 -0.04 -9.00
C HIS A 103 -4.43 -0.59 -8.61
N ALA A 104 -3.87 -0.10 -7.50
CA ALA A 104 -2.58 -0.55 -6.97
C ALA A 104 -2.60 -2.04 -6.61
N TRP A 105 -3.69 -2.54 -6.02
CA TRP A 105 -3.86 -3.96 -5.73
C TRP A 105 -3.79 -4.84 -6.98
N ASN A 106 -4.39 -4.38 -8.08
CA ASN A 106 -4.34 -5.07 -9.37
C ASN A 106 -2.96 -4.98 -10.02
N GLN A 107 -2.28 -3.84 -9.93
CA GLN A 107 -0.90 -3.72 -10.42
C GLN A 107 0.05 -4.66 -9.65
N LEU A 108 -0.13 -4.78 -8.33
CA LEU A 108 0.68 -5.65 -7.46
C LEU A 108 0.28 -7.14 -7.53
N ARG A 109 -0.37 -7.59 -8.62
CA ARG A 109 -0.92 -8.95 -8.72
C ARG A 109 0.09 -10.05 -8.40
N ASN A 110 1.33 -9.85 -8.83
CA ASN A 110 2.42 -10.82 -8.69
C ASN A 110 3.38 -10.51 -7.53
N ALA A 111 3.17 -9.38 -6.83
CA ALA A 111 4.05 -8.89 -5.77
C ALA A 111 3.40 -9.04 -4.39
N GLU A 112 3.22 -10.29 -3.96
CA GLU A 112 2.55 -10.63 -2.69
C GLU A 112 3.11 -9.88 -1.47
N PRO A 113 4.45 -9.74 -1.29
CA PRO A 113 4.99 -8.97 -0.17
C PRO A 113 4.59 -7.50 -0.16
N LEU A 114 4.33 -6.90 -1.34
CA LEU A 114 3.89 -5.50 -1.46
C LEU A 114 2.39 -5.37 -1.20
N LYS A 115 1.58 -6.33 -1.65
CA LYS A 115 0.16 -6.42 -1.33
C LYS A 115 -0.10 -6.45 0.17
N LEU A 116 0.64 -7.28 0.90
CA LEU A 116 0.52 -7.35 2.35
C LEU A 116 0.85 -6.01 3.03
N LYS A 117 1.78 -5.23 2.47
CA LYS A 117 2.10 -3.90 2.97
C LYS A 117 0.98 -2.89 2.70
N LEU A 118 0.40 -2.91 1.49
CA LEU A 118 -0.79 -2.10 1.18
C LEU A 118 -1.97 -2.45 2.10
N GLN A 119 -2.23 -3.74 2.33
CA GLN A 119 -3.27 -4.19 3.26
C GLN A 119 -2.97 -3.74 4.70
N LYS A 120 -1.70 -3.75 5.11
CA LYS A 120 -1.28 -3.23 6.43
C LYS A 120 -1.53 -1.73 6.57
N VAL A 121 -1.32 -0.94 5.53
CA VAL A 121 -1.65 0.50 5.53
C VAL A 121 -3.15 0.70 5.74
N TRP A 122 -3.99 0.02 4.94
CA TRP A 122 -5.44 0.06 5.13
C TRP A 122 -5.88 -0.37 6.53
N LYS A 123 -5.30 -1.45 7.07
CA LYS A 123 -5.59 -1.89 8.43
C LYS A 123 -5.19 -0.84 9.46
N THR A 124 -4.06 -0.16 9.26
CA THR A 124 -3.61 0.93 10.14
C THR A 124 -4.61 2.09 10.14
N TRP A 125 -5.19 2.42 8.98
CA TRP A 125 -6.22 3.45 8.88
C TRP A 125 -7.52 3.03 9.58
N ASN A 126 -7.89 1.76 9.46
CA ASN A 126 -9.04 1.20 10.15
C ASN A 126 -8.86 1.16 11.68
N ASP A 127 -7.72 0.69 12.16
CA ASP A 127 -7.40 0.62 13.59
C ASP A 127 -7.27 2.03 14.19
N GLY A 128 -6.71 2.97 13.43
CA GLY A 128 -6.58 4.38 13.82
C GLY A 128 -7.86 5.22 13.67
N LYS A 129 -8.94 4.65 13.10
CA LYS A 129 -10.20 5.36 12.79
C LYS A 129 -9.99 6.68 12.05
N ILE A 130 -9.09 6.66 11.07
CA ILE A 130 -8.72 7.85 10.29
C ILE A 130 -9.87 8.31 9.39
N PHE A 131 -10.57 7.35 8.78
CA PHE A 131 -11.68 7.57 7.86
C PHE A 131 -12.96 6.95 8.43
N ASP A 132 -14.11 7.30 7.85
CA ASP A 132 -15.38 6.70 8.20
C ASP A 132 -15.39 5.18 7.95
N ALA A 133 -16.08 4.44 8.82
CA ALA A 133 -16.11 2.99 8.78
C ALA A 133 -16.75 2.44 7.49
N GLN A 134 -17.74 3.14 6.91
CA GLN A 134 -18.34 2.75 5.65
C GLN A 134 -17.36 2.96 4.50
N GLN A 135 -16.62 4.09 4.52
CA GLN A 135 -15.63 4.39 3.49
C GLN A 135 -14.44 3.41 3.55
N LEU A 136 -13.94 3.10 4.75
CA LEU A 136 -12.92 2.07 4.95
C LEU A 136 -13.35 0.71 4.40
N LYS A 137 -14.62 0.34 4.60
CA LYS A 137 -15.18 -0.89 4.05
C LYS A 137 -15.17 -0.87 2.52
N VAL A 138 -15.53 0.25 1.89
CA VAL A 138 -15.50 0.42 0.43
C VAL A 138 -14.06 0.32 -0.10
N MET A 139 -13.10 0.99 0.55
CA MET A 139 -11.67 0.90 0.21
C MET A 139 -11.13 -0.53 0.28
N GLY A 140 -11.57 -1.30 1.28
CA GLY A 140 -11.09 -2.66 1.56
C GLY A 140 -11.69 -3.78 0.71
N GLN A 141 -12.70 -3.49 -0.13
CA GLN A 141 -13.42 -4.52 -0.89
C GLN A 141 -12.50 -5.38 -1.79
N CYS A 142 -11.44 -4.78 -2.32
CA CYS A 142 -10.47 -5.47 -3.17
C CYS A 142 -9.66 -6.54 -2.42
N PHE A 143 -9.47 -6.40 -1.11
CA PHE A 143 -8.76 -7.38 -0.28
C PHE A 143 -9.61 -8.62 -0.01
N ASP A 144 -10.92 -8.43 0.23
CA ASP A 144 -11.86 -9.52 0.52
C ASP A 144 -12.14 -10.40 -0.72
N ALA A 145 -12.20 -9.78 -1.90
CA ALA A 145 -12.41 -10.50 -3.16
C ALA A 145 -11.28 -11.51 -3.46
N ALA A 146 -10.03 -11.18 -3.07
CA ALA A 146 -8.90 -12.09 -3.23
C ALA A 146 -8.98 -13.31 -2.29
N ASN A 147 -9.49 -13.13 -1.07
CA ASN A 147 -9.65 -14.23 -0.11
C ASN A 147 -10.75 -15.23 -0.53
N LYS A 148 -11.82 -14.76 -1.18
CA LYS A 148 -12.91 -15.64 -1.66
C LYS A 148 -12.47 -16.55 -2.82
N ASN A 149 -11.63 -16.04 -3.72
CA ASN A 149 -11.10 -16.84 -4.83
C ASN A 149 -10.15 -17.96 -4.38
N ASN A 150 -9.46 -17.79 -3.24
CA ASN A 150 -8.61 -18.84 -2.66
C ASN A 150 -9.41 -19.90 -1.88
N GLN A 151 -10.67 -19.65 -1.51
CA GLN A 151 -11.54 -20.63 -0.85
C GLN A 151 -12.35 -21.51 -1.80
N THR A 152 -12.35 -21.22 -3.11
CA THR A 152 -13.14 -21.96 -4.11
C THR A 152 -12.33 -23.03 -4.85
N GLN A 153 -11.18 -23.43 -4.31
CA GLN A 153 -10.53 -24.71 -4.63
C GLN A 153 -10.79 -25.75 -3.54
N SER A 154 -12.03 -25.83 -3.05
CA SER A 154 -12.50 -27.08 -2.45
C SER A 154 -12.77 -28.06 -3.59
N ILE A 155 -11.92 -29.07 -3.66
CA ILE A 155 -12.05 -30.25 -4.53
C ILE A 155 -13.51 -30.73 -4.44
N PRO A 156 -14.20 -31.00 -5.57
CA PRO A 156 -15.54 -31.57 -5.52
C PRO A 156 -15.44 -32.90 -4.77
N SER A 157 -16.10 -32.97 -3.61
CA SER A 157 -16.23 -34.18 -2.84
C SER A 157 -17.06 -35.16 -3.66
N THR A 158 -16.41 -36.05 -4.38
CA THR A 158 -17.06 -37.22 -4.97
C THR A 158 -17.55 -38.09 -3.83
N GLU A 159 -18.85 -37.99 -3.54
CA GLU A 159 -19.58 -39.02 -2.80
C GLU A 159 -19.50 -40.33 -3.59
N VAL A 160 -18.61 -41.21 -3.18
CA VAL A 160 -18.70 -42.63 -3.49
C VAL A 160 -18.95 -43.34 -2.16
N ALA A 161 -20.04 -44.09 -2.12
CA ALA A 161 -20.60 -44.70 -0.94
C ALA A 161 -19.56 -45.47 -0.10
N GLY A 162 -19.50 -45.13 1.19
CA GLY A 162 -19.07 -46.02 2.26
C GLY A 162 -17.62 -46.51 2.23
N ILE A 163 -16.68 -45.70 2.73
CA ILE A 163 -15.58 -46.09 3.62
C ILE A 163 -14.96 -44.78 4.14
N SER A 164 -15.17 -44.49 5.42
CA SER A 164 -14.52 -43.37 6.09
C SER A 164 -13.11 -43.82 6.52
N ARG A 165 -12.07 -43.32 5.86
CA ARG A 165 -10.69 -43.42 6.35
C ARG A 165 -10.17 -42.00 6.58
N THR A 166 -10.02 -41.64 7.85
CA THR A 166 -9.29 -40.46 8.29
C THR A 166 -7.83 -40.60 7.86
N VAL A 167 -7.41 -39.80 6.87
CA VAL A 167 -5.98 -39.58 6.60
C VAL A 167 -5.53 -38.38 7.41
N CYS A 168 -5.01 -38.65 8.62
CA CYS A 168 -4.15 -37.70 9.32
C CYS A 168 -2.83 -37.59 8.54
N VAL A 169 -2.65 -36.52 7.75
CA VAL A 169 -1.31 -36.19 7.24
C VAL A 169 -0.57 -35.43 8.33
N ASN A 170 0.03 -36.20 9.24
CA ASN A 170 1.01 -35.73 10.20
C ASN A 170 2.39 -35.86 9.53
N THR A 171 2.86 -34.85 8.80
CA THR A 171 4.24 -34.86 8.27
C THR A 171 5.22 -34.42 9.36
N MET A 172 5.70 -35.42 10.09
CA MET A 172 6.92 -35.37 10.88
C MET A 172 8.13 -35.01 10.01
N ARG A 173 8.84 -33.96 10.44
CA ARG A 173 10.28 -33.93 10.73
C ARG A 173 11.14 -35.04 10.08
N LEU A 174 11.93 -34.67 9.09
CA LEU A 174 13.17 -35.37 8.72
C LEU A 174 14.37 -34.48 9.09
N LYS A 175 15.05 -34.83 10.18
CA LYS A 175 16.46 -34.52 10.43
C LYS A 175 17.28 -35.74 10.02
N TYR A 176 18.32 -35.56 9.21
CA TYR A 176 19.55 -36.38 9.11
C TYR A 176 20.35 -35.85 7.90
N ASN A 177 21.68 -35.80 7.81
CA ASN A 177 22.80 -35.66 8.73
C ASN A 177 24.04 -35.38 7.85
N ARG A 178 24.98 -34.62 8.40
CA ARG A 178 26.44 -34.79 8.34
C ARG A 178 27.04 -35.71 7.25
N ALA A 179 27.90 -35.14 6.41
CA ALA A 179 29.08 -35.82 5.87
C ALA A 179 30.29 -34.88 6.02
N GLU A 180 31.19 -35.25 6.92
CA GLU A 180 32.56 -34.76 6.96
C GLU A 180 33.45 -35.73 6.19
N HIS A 181 34.41 -35.18 5.43
CA HIS A 181 35.75 -35.67 5.07
C HIS A 181 36.13 -34.90 3.79
N GLY A 182 37.17 -34.07 3.73
CA GLY A 182 38.50 -34.20 4.31
C GLY A 182 39.45 -34.73 3.23
N PHE A 183 40.67 -34.16 3.14
CA PHE A 183 41.81 -34.42 2.22
C PHE A 183 41.93 -33.49 0.98
N GLU A 184 43.08 -32.93 0.59
CA GLU A 184 44.46 -32.92 1.11
C GLU A 184 45.28 -31.76 0.46
N LYS A 185 46.48 -31.56 1.00
CA LYS A 185 47.48 -30.49 0.83
C LYS A 185 48.21 -30.40 -0.53
N LYS A 186 48.95 -29.28 -0.64
CA LYS A 186 50.26 -29.03 -1.31
C LYS A 186 50.28 -28.73 -2.82
N LYS A 187 50.67 -27.49 -3.13
CA LYS A 187 52.03 -27.21 -3.63
C LYS A 187 52.46 -25.79 -3.28
#